data_AF-A0A973HT17-F1
#
_entry.id   AF-A0A973HT17-F1
#
_cell.length_a   1.000
_cell.length_b   1.000
_cell.length_c   1.000
_cell.angle_alpha   90.00
_cell.angle_beta   90.00
_cell.angle_gamma   90.00
#
_symmetry.space_group_name_H-M   'P 1'
#
loop_
_entity.id
_entity.type
_entity.pdbx_description
1 polymer ?
#
loop_
_entity_poly.entity_id
_entity_poly.type
_entity_poly.pdbx_seq_one_letter_code
_entity_poly.pdbx_strand_id
1 'polypeptide(L)'
;YAIDDTQTELGVPCDIVGDALDEDFKLRARWYNFYDKDDIIAYPLKGLSADYNLYVDGDFEINVGSATTSWNPACHSGYWEDKDFYRPVATFIGELKADHAIWQD
;
A
#
# COMPACT_ATOMS: atom_id res chain seq x y z
N TYR A 1 -0.97 -31.48 -6.42
CA TYR A 1 -1.43 -30.65 -7.56
C TYR A 1 -0.62 -29.36 -7.48
N ALA A 2 0.62 -29.39 -7.94
CA ALA A 2 1.41 -28.17 -8.10
C ALA A 2 1.14 -27.74 -9.54
N ILE A 3 0.43 -26.63 -9.69
CA ILE A 3 0.27 -25.98 -10.99
C ILE A 3 1.65 -25.40 -11.31
N ASP A 4 2.35 -26.04 -12.24
CA ASP A 4 3.54 -25.52 -12.89
C ASP A 4 3.08 -24.45 -13.89
N ASP A 5 2.73 -23.28 -13.38
CA ASP A 5 2.30 -22.15 -14.19
C ASP A 5 2.88 -20.85 -13.62
N THR A 6 4.21 -20.80 -13.55
CA THR A 6 4.97 -19.58 -13.31
C THR A 6 4.97 -18.64 -14.53
N GLN A 7 4.13 -18.90 -15.54
CA GLN A 7 3.95 -18.08 -16.73
C GLN A 7 2.50 -17.61 -16.94
N THR A 8 1.66 -17.66 -15.91
CA THR A 8 0.41 -16.88 -15.93
C THR A 8 0.74 -15.41 -15.71
N GLU A 9 0.22 -14.53 -16.58
CA GLU A 9 0.33 -13.05 -16.48
C GLU A 9 -0.14 -12.48 -15.13
N LEU A 10 -0.78 -13.29 -14.27
CA LEU A 10 -1.24 -12.93 -12.94
C LEU A 10 -0.17 -13.10 -11.85
N GLY A 11 0.92 -13.83 -12.12
CA GLY A 11 2.01 -14.11 -11.17
C GLY A 11 3.24 -13.23 -11.38
N VAL A 12 3.27 -12.42 -12.43
CA VAL A 12 4.36 -11.48 -12.72
C VAL A 12 3.89 -10.10 -12.27
N PRO A 13 4.67 -9.34 -11.47
CA PRO A 13 4.36 -7.95 -11.21
C PRO A 13 4.11 -7.23 -12.53
N CYS A 14 3.00 -6.50 -12.64
CA CYS A 14 2.86 -5.57 -13.76
C CYS A 14 4.07 -4.62 -13.76
N ASP A 15 4.52 -4.17 -14.93
CA ASP A 15 5.57 -3.17 -15.03
C ASP A 15 5.06 -1.85 -14.42
N ILE A 16 5.19 -1.74 -13.09
CA ILE A 16 4.73 -0.60 -12.33
C ILE A 16 5.74 0.50 -12.60
N VAL A 17 5.23 1.61 -13.13
CA VAL A 17 5.87 2.89 -13.51
C VAL A 17 6.87 3.51 -12.54
N GLY A 18 7.24 2.85 -11.44
CA GLY A 18 8.29 3.26 -10.51
C GLY A 18 9.64 3.50 -11.20
N ASP A 19 9.99 2.75 -12.25
CA ASP A 19 11.23 2.98 -13.01
C ASP A 19 11.25 4.33 -13.74
N ALA A 20 10.07 4.85 -14.11
CA ALA A 20 9.89 6.14 -14.76
C ALA A 20 9.90 7.34 -13.80
N LEU A 21 9.90 7.10 -12.48
CA LEU A 21 10.10 8.16 -11.49
C LEU A 21 11.55 8.65 -11.53
N ASP A 22 11.76 9.95 -11.29
CA ASP A 22 13.11 10.44 -11.07
C ASP A 22 13.70 9.89 -9.77
N GLU A 23 15.03 9.97 -9.63
CA GLU A 23 15.75 9.35 -8.53
C GLU A 23 15.36 9.92 -7.15
N ASP A 24 14.97 11.20 -7.06
CA ASP A 24 14.50 11.75 -5.80
C ASP A 24 13.12 11.23 -5.41
N PHE A 25 12.21 11.14 -6.36
CA PHE A 25 10.92 10.48 -6.12
C PHE A 25 11.09 9.02 -5.71
N LYS A 26 12.00 8.26 -6.33
CA LYS A 26 12.28 6.86 -5.94
C LYS A 26 12.80 6.76 -4.50
N LEU A 27 13.67 7.67 -4.08
CA LEU A 27 14.22 7.68 -2.71
C LEU A 27 13.18 8.00 -1.63
N ARG A 28 12.13 8.76 -1.97
CA ARG A 28 11.10 9.23 -1.03
C ARG A 28 9.79 8.46 -1.11
N ALA A 29 9.52 7.77 -2.22
CA ALA A 29 8.36 6.91 -2.38
C ALA A 29 8.39 5.76 -1.34
N ARG A 30 7.22 5.41 -0.83
CA ARG A 30 7.05 4.36 0.17
C ARG A 30 5.84 3.50 -0.18
N TRP A 31 5.94 2.20 0.07
CA TRP A 31 4.81 1.28 0.05
C TRP A 31 4.29 1.06 1.47
N TYR A 32 3.28 1.84 1.84
CA TYR A 32 2.53 1.66 3.08
C TYR A 32 1.24 0.90 2.83
N ASN A 33 1.02 -0.16 3.61
CA ASN A 33 -0.19 -0.95 3.62
C ASN A 33 -1.05 -0.57 4.83
N PHE A 34 -2.30 -0.18 4.61
CA PHE A 34 -3.27 0.09 5.67
C PHE A 34 -4.31 -1.03 5.66
N TYR A 35 -4.55 -1.67 6.79
CA TYR A 35 -5.47 -2.80 6.89
C TYR A 35 -6.32 -2.71 8.16
N ASP A 36 -7.50 -3.32 8.13
CA ASP A 36 -8.37 -3.50 9.28
C ASP A 36 -8.48 -5.00 9.50
N LYS A 37 -8.22 -5.45 10.72
CA LYS A 37 -8.31 -6.87 11.10
C LYS A 37 -9.72 -7.46 10.89
N ASP A 38 -10.75 -6.61 10.88
CA ASP A 38 -12.15 -7.01 10.70
C ASP A 38 -12.56 -7.01 9.20
N ASP A 39 -11.68 -6.56 8.29
CA ASP A 39 -11.83 -6.72 6.84
C ASP A 39 -11.16 -8.02 6.38
N ILE A 40 -11.96 -9.02 6.01
CA ILE A 40 -11.51 -10.37 5.61
C ILE A 40 -10.67 -10.40 4.33
N ILE A 41 -10.58 -9.29 3.58
CA ILE A 41 -9.74 -9.20 2.39
C ILE A 41 -8.52 -8.27 2.58
N ALA A 42 -8.34 -7.66 3.75
CA ALA A 42 -7.18 -6.83 4.07
C ALA A 42 -6.29 -7.49 5.12
N TYR A 43 -5.00 -7.66 4.82
CA TYR A 43 -4.04 -8.31 5.71
C TYR A 43 -2.66 -7.62 5.66
N PRO A 44 -1.82 -7.80 6.70
CA PRO A 44 -0.42 -7.39 6.65
C PRO A 44 0.33 -8.06 5.49
N LEU A 45 1.13 -7.29 4.76
CA LEU A 45 1.86 -7.77 3.58
C LEU A 45 3.34 -8.05 3.88
N LYS A 46 4.01 -7.23 4.70
CA LYS A 46 5.48 -7.23 4.84
C LYS A 46 6.03 -8.60 5.26
N GLY A 47 5.29 -9.37 6.05
CA GLY A 47 5.72 -10.69 6.54
C GLY A 47 5.42 -11.88 5.61
N LEU A 48 4.78 -11.68 4.46
CA LEU A 48 4.26 -12.79 3.65
C LEU A 48 5.34 -13.50 2.80
N SER A 49 6.39 -12.79 2.38
CA SER A 49 7.51 -13.35 1.62
C SER A 49 8.79 -12.52 1.81
N ALA A 50 9.93 -13.04 1.34
CA ALA A 50 11.18 -12.28 1.33
C ALA A 50 11.07 -10.99 0.50
N ASP A 51 10.37 -11.04 -0.63
CA ASP A 51 10.17 -9.88 -1.50
C ASP A 51 9.28 -8.83 -0.84
N TYR A 52 8.14 -9.22 -0.27
CA TYR A 52 7.29 -8.26 0.46
C TYR A 52 8.02 -7.65 1.66
N ASN A 53 8.86 -8.41 2.35
CA ASN A 53 9.63 -7.88 3.48
C ASN A 53 10.69 -6.84 3.05
N LEU A 54 11.18 -6.95 1.81
CA LEU A 54 12.12 -6.01 1.22
C LEU A 54 11.43 -4.73 0.75
N TYR A 55 10.24 -4.82 0.16
CA TYR A 55 9.60 -3.71 -0.55
C TYR A 55 8.47 -3.01 0.22
N VAL A 56 7.78 -3.68 1.14
CA VAL A 56 6.72 -3.04 1.95
C VAL A 56 7.37 -2.25 3.07
N ASP A 57 7.20 -0.94 3.10
CA ASP A 57 7.81 -0.08 4.12
C ASP A 57 7.13 -0.22 5.48
N GLY A 58 5.81 -0.43 5.51
CA GLY A 58 5.06 -0.63 6.76
C GLY A 58 3.64 -1.14 6.57
N ASP A 59 3.20 -1.92 7.54
CA ASP A 59 1.81 -2.35 7.72
C ASP A 59 1.20 -1.57 8.89
N PHE A 60 0.06 -0.91 8.66
CA PHE A 60 -0.62 -0.05 9.62
C PHE A 60 -2.04 -0.57 9.84
N GLU A 61 -2.29 -1.10 11.04
CA GLU A 61 -3.65 -1.48 11.45
C GLU A 61 -4.46 -0.21 11.73
N ILE A 62 -5.63 -0.11 11.10
CA ILE A 62 -6.63 0.93 11.34
C ILE A 62 -7.99 0.27 11.55
N ASN A 63 -9.01 1.07 11.88
CA ASN A 63 -10.36 0.58 12.11
C ASN A 63 -11.33 1.32 11.19
N VAL A 64 -11.69 0.69 10.08
CA VAL A 64 -12.53 1.27 9.03
C VAL A 64 -13.96 0.78 9.19
N GLY A 65 -14.76 1.59 9.89
CA GLY A 65 -16.20 1.39 10.02
C GLY A 65 -16.67 1.01 11.42
N SER A 66 -17.98 1.10 11.65
CA SER A 66 -18.60 0.65 12.89
C SER A 66 -19.09 -0.79 12.77
N ALA A 67 -19.19 -1.49 13.90
CA ALA A 67 -19.62 -2.89 14.08
C ALA A 67 -20.92 -3.33 13.37
N THR A 68 -21.62 -2.43 12.67
CA THR A 68 -22.86 -2.68 11.93
C THR A 68 -22.67 -3.05 10.45
N THR A 69 -21.44 -3.01 9.91
CA THR A 69 -21.13 -3.39 8.51
C THR A 69 -20.09 -4.51 8.36
N SER A 70 -19.63 -5.06 9.48
CA SER A 70 -18.51 -5.99 9.60
C SER A 70 -18.88 -7.43 9.20
N TRP A 71 -19.25 -7.68 7.94
CA TRP A 71 -19.17 -8.99 7.25
C TRP A 71 -19.67 -8.92 5.79
N ASN A 72 -19.43 -7.82 5.05
CA ASN A 72 -19.70 -7.81 3.62
C ASN A 72 -18.64 -6.98 2.88
N PRO A 73 -18.31 -7.29 1.61
CA PRO A 73 -17.32 -6.54 0.82
C PRO A 73 -17.57 -5.02 0.70
N ALA A 74 -18.74 -4.52 1.11
CA ALA A 74 -19.03 -3.10 1.11
C ALA A 74 -18.39 -2.34 2.28
N CYS A 75 -17.87 -3.00 3.32
CA CYS A 75 -17.07 -2.31 4.35
C CYS A 75 -15.71 -1.83 3.81
N HIS A 76 -15.22 -2.44 2.71
CA HIS A 76 -13.96 -2.07 2.06
C HIS A 76 -13.98 -0.64 1.49
N SER A 77 -15.15 -0.06 1.19
CA SER A 77 -15.21 1.36 0.81
C SER A 77 -14.96 2.31 1.98
N GLY A 78 -15.02 1.82 3.23
CA GLY A 78 -14.87 2.62 4.45
C GLY A 78 -13.53 3.35 4.55
N TYR A 79 -12.46 2.78 3.99
CA TYR A 79 -11.13 3.41 3.96
C TYR A 79 -11.16 4.83 3.39
N TRP A 80 -11.95 5.08 2.34
CA TRP A 80 -11.99 6.40 1.68
C TRP A 80 -12.56 7.51 2.58
N GLU A 81 -13.39 7.14 3.55
CA GLU A 81 -14.00 8.07 4.51
C GLU A 81 -13.30 8.02 5.87
N ASP A 82 -12.34 7.11 6.06
CA ASP A 82 -11.62 6.95 7.31
C ASP A 82 -10.46 7.94 7.44
N LYS A 83 -10.51 8.77 8.48
CA LYS A 83 -9.50 9.79 8.75
C LYS A 83 -8.12 9.20 9.04
N ASP A 84 -8.05 7.99 9.57
CA ASP A 84 -6.83 7.29 9.90
C ASP A 84 -6.21 6.67 8.62
N PHE A 85 -6.96 6.66 7.50
CA PHE A 85 -6.44 6.39 6.16
C PHE A 85 -6.18 7.68 5.35
N TYR A 86 -7.20 8.50 5.06
CA TYR A 86 -7.03 9.58 4.07
C TYR A 86 -6.10 10.70 4.55
N ARG A 87 -5.99 10.96 5.86
CA ARG A 87 -5.09 12.00 6.38
C ARG A 87 -3.62 11.65 6.21
N PRO A 88 -3.11 10.50 6.69
CA PRO A 88 -1.70 10.16 6.48
C PRO A 88 -1.36 10.03 4.99
N VAL A 89 -2.28 9.50 4.17
CA VAL A 89 -2.08 9.43 2.71
C VAL A 89 -2.00 10.82 2.08
N ALA A 90 -2.92 11.74 2.41
CA ALA A 90 -2.89 13.11 1.87
C ALA A 90 -1.64 13.87 2.31
N THR A 91 -1.23 13.72 3.58
CA THR A 91 0.02 14.28 4.09
C THR A 91 1.22 13.73 3.34
N PHE A 92 1.33 12.40 3.22
CA PHE A 92 2.44 11.75 2.51
C PHE A 92 2.53 12.22 1.05
N ILE A 93 1.41 12.29 0.33
CA ILE A 93 1.39 12.79 -1.06
C ILE A 93 1.81 14.27 -1.11
N GLY A 94 1.37 15.09 -0.15
CA GLY A 94 1.77 16.49 -0.03
C GLY A 94 3.27 16.66 0.19
N GLU A 95 3.85 15.89 1.10
CA GLU A 95 5.30 15.85 1.36
C GLU A 95 6.08 15.29 0.17
N LEU A 96 5.55 14.25 -0.48
CA LEU A 96 6.16 13.66 -1.66
C LEU A 96 6.24 14.66 -2.83
N LYS A 97 5.22 15.51 -2.99
CA LYS A 97 5.15 16.53 -4.05
C LYS A 97 5.78 17.89 -3.68
N ALA A 98 6.08 18.13 -2.42
CA ALA A 98 6.69 19.39 -2.01
C ALA A 98 8.05 19.57 -2.69
N ASP A 99 8.36 20.80 -3.09
CA ASP A 99 9.67 21.13 -3.68
C ASP A 99 10.76 20.71 -2.70
N HIS A 100 11.57 19.73 -3.10
CA HIS A 100 12.70 19.28 -2.33
C HIS A 100 13.96 19.61 -3.12
N ALA A 101 14.74 20.57 -2.62
CA ALA A 101 16.07 20.81 -3.15
C ALA A 101 16.94 19.61 -2.79
N ILE A 102 17.12 18.68 -3.73
CA ILE A 102 18.20 17.72 -3.67
C ILE A 102 19.47 18.57 -3.72
N TRP A 103 20.10 18.76 -2.56
CA TRP A 103 21.42 19.39 -2.36
C TRP A 103 21.79 20.43 -3.43
N GLN A 104 21.45 21.70 -3.19
CA GLN A 104 22.16 22.78 -3.90
C GLN A 104 23.56 22.88 -3.29
N ASP A 105 24.52 22.21 -3.93
CA ASP A 105 25.96 22.37 -3.70
C ASP A 105 26.43 23.78 -4.11
#